data_AF-A0A951PVA9-F1
#
_entry.id   AF-A0A951PVA9-F1
#
_cell.length_a   1.000
_cell.length_b   1.000
_cell.length_c   1.000
_cell.angle_alpha   90.00
_cell.angle_beta   90.00
_cell.angle_gamma   90.00
#
_symmetry.space_group_name_H-M   'P 1'
#
loop_
_entity.id
_entity.type
_entity.pdbx_description
1 polymer ?
#
loop_
_entity_poly.entity_id
_entity_poly.type
_entity_poly.pdbx_seq_one_letter_code
_entity_poly.pdbx_strand_id
1 'polypeptide(L)'
;MKQKVYPSKIIATAKSINVTKLPWILYIDKKLLPTCGGIYFIGTDQEPTAYIGQAGSLKTRFIGHHRKTAFEQLVDECGQKDVKIRYWQAPLMPKSELVLFLSQLESYLIENSKTRFNYTANSLPKTPFQSRHRTYYGPIYVQLNKLGEYYVPKSSDGTSGFYFSLEKIHMAENAIKYHSPTFIISSGTWKDALYEYENNLESEWKQYSTLYFLEVKFQARWINYVGQGGMEDYVLSGNQATFYRIFLNEHPGFKEFSIKYLRTGLTNCSKSDFCETLLNLTR
;
A
#
# COMPACT_ATOMS: atom_id res chain seq x y z
N MET A 1 -7.87 21.21 -19.64
CA MET A 1 -8.34 19.84 -19.32
C MET A 1 -9.55 19.55 -20.20
N LYS A 2 -9.57 18.44 -20.95
CA LYS A 2 -10.78 18.03 -21.68
C LYS A 2 -11.87 17.71 -20.65
N GLN A 3 -13.05 18.28 -20.81
CA GLN A 3 -14.22 18.01 -19.97
C GLN A 3 -14.57 16.52 -20.14
N LYS A 4 -14.62 15.75 -19.05
CA LYS A 4 -15.07 14.35 -19.12
C LYS A 4 -16.54 14.35 -19.54
N VAL A 5 -16.87 13.56 -20.56
CA VAL A 5 -18.24 13.41 -21.05
C VAL A 5 -18.84 12.17 -20.39
N TYR A 6 -19.94 12.34 -19.65
CA TYR A 6 -20.67 11.26 -19.01
C TYR A 6 -21.95 10.94 -19.77
N PRO A 7 -22.31 9.66 -19.96
CA PRO A 7 -23.59 9.28 -20.57
C PRO A 7 -24.80 9.83 -19.81
N SER A 8 -25.87 10.18 -20.52
CA SER A 8 -27.13 10.70 -19.93
C SER A 8 -27.69 9.80 -18.82
N LYS A 9 -27.57 8.48 -18.98
CA LYS A 9 -27.98 7.48 -17.99
C LYS A 9 -27.22 7.63 -16.65
N ILE A 10 -25.94 7.97 -16.68
CA ILE A 10 -25.12 8.20 -15.46
C ILE A 10 -25.62 9.43 -14.73
N ILE A 11 -25.80 10.54 -15.45
CA ILE A 11 -26.26 11.81 -14.90
C ILE A 11 -27.66 11.67 -14.29
N ALA A 12 -28.58 11.01 -15.01
CA ALA A 12 -29.94 10.76 -14.53
C ALA A 12 -29.92 9.90 -13.26
N THR A 13 -29.10 8.84 -13.23
CA THR A 13 -28.96 7.99 -12.04
C THR A 13 -28.41 8.80 -10.87
N ALA A 14 -27.33 9.56 -11.06
CA ALA A 14 -26.74 10.38 -10.00
C ALA A 14 -27.74 11.37 -9.40
N LYS A 15 -28.55 12.04 -10.24
CA LYS A 15 -29.60 12.96 -9.80
C LYS A 15 -30.74 12.28 -9.03
N SER A 16 -30.96 10.98 -9.26
CA SER A 16 -31.98 10.20 -8.55
C SER A 16 -31.54 9.75 -7.15
N ILE A 17 -30.23 9.74 -6.88
CA ILE A 17 -29.69 9.28 -5.59
C ILE A 17 -29.82 10.39 -4.56
N ASN A 18 -30.78 10.25 -3.64
CA ASN A 18 -30.86 11.07 -2.44
C ASN A 18 -30.16 10.36 -1.27
N VAL A 19 -28.92 10.77 -0.98
CA VAL A 19 -28.04 10.10 -0.02
C VAL A 19 -28.66 10.00 1.38
N THR A 20 -29.38 11.01 1.85
CA THR A 20 -29.98 11.01 3.20
C THR A 20 -31.19 10.08 3.33
N LYS A 21 -31.75 9.63 2.21
CA LYS A 21 -32.88 8.68 2.15
C LYS A 21 -32.47 7.25 1.80
N LEU A 22 -31.18 7.00 1.55
CA LEU A 22 -30.69 5.66 1.25
C LEU A 22 -30.76 4.74 2.48
N PRO A 23 -30.89 3.42 2.28
CA PRO A 23 -30.68 2.47 3.35
C PRO A 23 -29.26 2.64 3.90
N TRP A 24 -29.15 2.47 5.21
CA TRP A 24 -27.90 2.69 5.92
C TRP A 24 -27.73 1.70 7.06
N ILE A 25 -26.48 1.53 7.45
CA ILE A 25 -26.05 0.83 8.66
C ILE A 25 -24.98 1.66 9.36
N LEU A 26 -24.71 1.39 10.63
CA LEU A 26 -23.55 1.98 11.29
C LEU A 26 -22.25 1.41 10.70
N TYR A 27 -21.20 2.23 10.68
CA TYR A 27 -19.89 1.81 10.17
C TYR A 27 -19.26 0.67 11.00
N ILE A 28 -19.55 0.62 12.30
CA ILE A 28 -19.12 -0.50 13.16
C ILE A 28 -19.74 -1.83 12.69
N ASP A 29 -20.98 -1.78 12.21
CA ASP A 29 -21.78 -2.93 11.76
C ASP A 29 -21.60 -3.28 10.28
N LYS A 30 -20.56 -2.75 9.61
CA LYS A 30 -20.25 -2.96 8.18
C LYS A 30 -20.26 -4.42 7.70
N LYS A 31 -20.15 -5.40 8.59
CA LYS A 31 -20.28 -6.84 8.28
C LYS A 31 -21.72 -7.24 7.86
N LEU A 32 -22.72 -6.43 8.20
CA LEU A 32 -24.13 -6.64 7.89
C LEU A 32 -24.53 -6.10 6.50
N LEU A 33 -23.60 -5.55 5.73
CA LEU A 33 -23.88 -5.07 4.38
C LEU A 33 -24.36 -6.20 3.44
N PRO A 34 -25.23 -5.88 2.47
CA PRO A 34 -25.74 -6.86 1.54
C PRO A 34 -24.69 -7.32 0.53
N THR A 35 -24.89 -8.52 -0.01
CA THR A 35 -24.09 -9.08 -1.10
C THR A 35 -24.59 -8.56 -2.46
N CYS A 36 -24.48 -7.25 -2.69
CA CYS A 36 -24.85 -6.63 -3.97
C CYS A 36 -23.82 -5.58 -4.40
N GLY A 37 -23.78 -5.30 -5.71
CA GLY A 37 -22.98 -4.22 -6.27
C GLY A 37 -23.67 -2.86 -6.16
N GLY A 38 -22.91 -1.78 -6.06
CA GLY A 38 -23.49 -0.46 -5.84
C GLY A 38 -22.48 0.65 -5.53
N ILE A 39 -23.04 1.81 -5.18
CA ILE A 39 -22.30 2.96 -4.65
C ILE A 39 -22.55 3.02 -3.14
N TYR A 40 -21.51 3.27 -2.36
CA TYR A 40 -21.61 3.52 -0.92
C TYR A 40 -21.10 4.90 -0.56
N PHE A 41 -21.69 5.46 0.49
CA PHE A 41 -21.41 6.77 1.04
C PHE A 41 -21.09 6.59 2.52
N ILE A 42 -19.99 7.16 2.98
CA ILE A 42 -19.59 7.12 4.39
C ILE A 42 -19.60 8.55 4.91
N GLY A 43 -20.21 8.74 6.08
CA GLY A 43 -20.41 10.06 6.64
C GLY A 43 -21.36 10.04 7.82
N THR A 44 -21.57 11.22 8.42
CA THR A 44 -22.55 11.43 9.49
C THR A 44 -23.89 11.87 8.91
N ASP A 45 -24.87 12.29 9.73
CA ASP A 45 -26.09 12.92 9.21
C ASP A 45 -25.84 14.36 8.75
N GLN A 46 -24.88 15.06 9.36
CA GLN A 46 -24.47 16.42 9.00
C GLN A 46 -23.55 16.44 7.77
N GLU A 47 -22.71 15.41 7.61
CA GLU A 47 -21.81 15.24 6.45
C GLU A 47 -22.03 13.85 5.82
N PRO A 48 -23.15 13.62 5.10
CA PRO A 48 -23.51 12.28 4.62
C PRO A 48 -22.63 11.76 3.48
N THR A 49 -21.81 12.62 2.88
CA THR A 49 -20.95 12.33 1.72
C THR A 49 -19.47 12.58 2.03
N ALA A 50 -19.02 12.36 3.26
CA ALA A 50 -17.61 12.52 3.61
C ALA A 50 -16.69 11.64 2.73
N TYR A 51 -17.17 10.47 2.32
CA TYR A 51 -16.56 9.60 1.30
C TYR A 51 -17.60 8.96 0.39
N ILE A 52 -17.26 8.78 -0.89
CA ILE A 52 -18.05 8.06 -1.89
C ILE A 52 -17.20 6.92 -2.47
N GLY A 53 -17.74 5.73 -2.63
CA GLY A 53 -17.03 4.67 -3.33
C GLY A 53 -17.94 3.69 -4.06
N GLN A 54 -17.37 2.90 -4.96
CA GLN A 54 -18.10 1.81 -5.62
C GLN A 54 -17.62 0.41 -5.21
N ALA A 55 -18.51 -0.56 -5.30
CA ALA A 55 -18.22 -1.96 -5.01
C ALA A 55 -19.00 -2.90 -5.93
N GLY A 56 -18.36 -3.99 -6.36
CA GLY A 56 -19.07 -5.14 -6.95
C GLY A 56 -19.82 -5.98 -5.89
N SER A 57 -19.43 -5.86 -4.62
CA SER A 57 -20.10 -6.44 -3.46
C SER A 57 -19.86 -5.55 -2.25
N LEU A 58 -20.92 -4.94 -1.71
CA LEU A 58 -20.86 -4.08 -0.54
C LEU A 58 -20.36 -4.85 0.70
N LYS A 59 -20.81 -6.10 0.88
CA LYS A 59 -20.40 -6.98 1.98
C LYS A 59 -18.88 -7.17 2.06
N THR A 60 -18.21 -7.37 0.93
CA THR A 60 -16.76 -7.65 0.90
C THR A 60 -15.90 -6.41 0.73
N ARG A 61 -16.49 -5.27 0.31
CA ARG A 61 -15.75 -4.03 0.02
C ARG A 61 -14.92 -3.52 1.20
N PHE A 62 -15.40 -3.75 2.42
CA PHE A 62 -14.80 -3.20 3.63
C PHE A 62 -13.65 -4.06 4.19
N ILE A 63 -13.42 -5.26 3.64
CA ILE A 63 -12.28 -6.10 3.98
C ILE A 63 -11.02 -5.49 3.36
N GLY A 64 -10.09 -5.02 4.20
CA GLY A 64 -8.84 -4.40 3.71
C GLY A 64 -9.05 -3.06 2.99
N HIS A 65 -10.10 -2.31 3.33
CA HIS A 65 -10.43 -1.06 2.65
C HIS A 65 -9.28 -0.04 2.73
N HIS A 66 -8.85 0.50 1.59
CA HIS A 66 -7.70 1.41 1.50
C HIS A 66 -7.85 2.72 2.29
N ARG A 67 -9.08 3.15 2.59
CA ARG A 67 -9.40 4.31 3.45
C ARG A 67 -9.80 3.95 4.89
N LYS A 68 -9.55 2.72 5.34
CA LYS A 68 -9.93 2.27 6.69
C LYS A 68 -9.51 3.28 7.77
N THR A 69 -8.26 3.75 7.74
CA THR A 69 -7.73 4.73 8.70
C THR A 69 -8.49 6.06 8.69
N ALA A 70 -8.90 6.55 7.51
CA ALA A 70 -9.69 7.79 7.42
C ALA A 70 -11.10 7.61 8.00
N PHE A 71 -11.68 6.41 7.86
CA PHE A 71 -12.98 6.11 8.46
C PHE A 71 -12.88 5.92 9.96
N GLU A 72 -11.79 5.33 10.46
CA GLU A 72 -11.50 5.24 11.89
C GLU A 72 -11.30 6.63 12.50
N GLN A 73 -10.55 7.52 11.83
CA GLN A 73 -10.46 8.92 12.24
C GLN A 73 -11.83 9.61 12.29
N LEU A 74 -12.69 9.40 11.29
CA LEU A 74 -14.05 9.97 11.31
C LEU A 74 -14.89 9.41 12.48
N VAL A 75 -14.71 8.14 12.83
CA VAL A 75 -15.36 7.51 13.99
C VAL A 75 -14.84 8.10 15.31
N ASP A 76 -13.55 8.38 15.40
CA ASP A 76 -12.95 9.01 16.59
C ASP A 76 -13.41 10.47 16.74
N GLU A 77 -13.54 11.21 15.63
CA GLU A 77 -14.00 12.60 15.60
C GLU A 77 -15.50 12.73 15.95
N CYS A 78 -16.35 11.85 15.42
CA CYS A 78 -17.80 12.00 15.48
C CYS A 78 -18.51 11.03 16.42
N GLY A 79 -17.86 9.95 16.84
CA GLY A 79 -18.46 8.89 17.65
C GLY A 79 -18.98 7.71 16.82
N GLN A 80 -18.89 6.50 17.40
CA GLN A 80 -19.24 5.24 16.73
C GLN A 80 -20.72 5.14 16.31
N LYS A 81 -21.61 5.84 17.01
CA LYS A 81 -23.06 5.83 16.75
C LYS A 81 -23.48 6.78 15.64
N ASP A 82 -22.57 7.63 15.17
CA ASP A 82 -22.89 8.73 14.25
C ASP A 82 -22.35 8.47 12.83
N VAL A 83 -21.35 7.61 12.67
CA VAL A 83 -20.79 7.28 11.34
C VAL A 83 -21.59 6.17 10.67
N LYS A 84 -22.19 6.50 9.53
CA LYS A 84 -23.07 5.61 8.76
C LYS A 84 -22.45 5.24 7.42
N ILE A 85 -22.74 4.01 6.97
CA ILE A 85 -22.55 3.58 5.59
C ILE A 85 -23.93 3.58 4.94
N ARG A 86 -24.16 4.53 4.04
CA ARG A 86 -25.36 4.57 3.20
C ARG A 86 -25.04 3.95 1.86
N TYR A 87 -25.96 3.24 1.24
CA TYR A 87 -25.66 2.57 -0.01
C TYR A 87 -26.82 2.61 -1.00
N TRP A 88 -26.45 2.74 -2.27
CA TRP A 88 -27.34 2.61 -3.41
C TRP A 88 -27.00 1.29 -4.13
N GLN A 89 -27.99 0.41 -4.24
CA GLN A 89 -27.84 -0.86 -4.93
C GLN A 89 -28.02 -0.68 -6.44
N ALA A 90 -27.07 -1.22 -7.21
CA ALA A 90 -27.15 -1.21 -8.66
C ALA A 90 -28.28 -2.12 -9.17
N PRO A 91 -28.96 -1.75 -10.28
CA PRO A 91 -29.90 -2.62 -10.92
C PRO A 91 -29.19 -3.86 -11.50
N LEU A 92 -29.94 -4.94 -11.68
CA LEU A 92 -29.45 -6.16 -12.31
C LEU A 92 -28.99 -5.85 -13.74
N MET A 93 -27.70 -6.08 -14.01
CA MET A 93 -27.09 -5.91 -15.33
C MET A 93 -25.87 -6.84 -15.48
N PRO A 94 -25.41 -7.11 -16.70
CA PRO A 94 -24.21 -7.91 -16.94
C PRO A 94 -22.99 -7.35 -16.20
N LYS A 95 -22.11 -8.23 -15.70
CA LYS A 95 -20.96 -7.84 -14.87
C LYS A 95 -20.02 -6.84 -15.56
N SER A 96 -19.79 -7.01 -16.87
CA SER A 96 -18.96 -6.12 -17.68
C SER A 96 -19.52 -4.70 -17.75
N GLU A 97 -20.83 -4.56 -17.93
CA GLU A 97 -21.54 -3.28 -17.94
C GLU A 97 -21.59 -2.65 -16.55
N LEU A 98 -21.81 -3.48 -15.51
CA LEU A 98 -21.87 -3.03 -14.12
C LEU A 98 -20.59 -2.33 -13.69
N VAL A 99 -19.43 -2.91 -13.99
CA VAL A 99 -18.13 -2.34 -13.60
C VAL A 99 -17.92 -0.97 -14.24
N LEU A 100 -18.21 -0.85 -15.54
CA LEU A 100 -18.06 0.42 -16.27
C LEU A 100 -19.05 1.47 -15.76
N PHE A 101 -20.31 1.07 -15.56
CA PHE A 101 -21.37 1.93 -15.07
C PHE A 101 -21.06 2.48 -13.68
N LEU A 102 -20.67 1.62 -12.73
CA LEU A 102 -20.33 2.02 -11.37
C LEU A 102 -19.10 2.93 -11.33
N SER A 103 -18.09 2.68 -12.16
CA SER A 103 -16.90 3.52 -12.28
C SER A 103 -17.22 4.94 -12.77
N GLN A 104 -18.07 5.04 -13.80
CA GLN A 104 -18.52 6.34 -14.32
C GLN A 104 -19.44 7.07 -13.33
N LEU A 105 -20.32 6.35 -12.65
CA LEU A 105 -21.23 6.92 -11.65
C LEU A 105 -20.47 7.42 -10.42
N GLU A 106 -19.51 6.65 -9.89
CA GLU A 106 -18.62 7.06 -8.82
C GLU A 106 -17.84 8.33 -9.20
N SER A 107 -17.24 8.35 -10.39
CA SER A 107 -16.49 9.51 -10.89
C SER A 107 -17.37 10.75 -10.97
N TYR A 108 -18.57 10.64 -11.55
CA TYR A 108 -19.51 11.75 -11.64
C TYR A 108 -19.93 12.26 -10.25
N LEU A 109 -20.28 11.35 -9.33
CA LEU A 109 -20.69 11.71 -7.98
C LEU A 109 -19.57 12.40 -7.21
N ILE A 110 -18.34 11.91 -7.29
CA ILE A 110 -17.16 12.52 -6.65
C ILE A 110 -16.90 13.92 -7.21
N GLU A 111 -16.88 14.07 -8.54
CA GLU A 111 -16.61 15.36 -9.20
C GLU A 111 -17.67 16.42 -8.87
N ASN A 112 -18.90 16.00 -8.58
CA ASN A 112 -20.03 16.89 -8.27
C ASN A 112 -20.37 16.95 -6.77
N SER A 113 -19.54 16.36 -5.89
CA SER A 113 -19.75 16.36 -4.44
C SER A 113 -18.56 16.97 -3.71
N LYS A 114 -18.83 17.66 -2.59
CA LYS A 114 -17.79 18.14 -1.67
C LYS A 114 -17.46 17.02 -0.67
N THR A 115 -16.62 16.08 -1.09
CA THR A 115 -16.24 14.93 -0.25
C THR A 115 -14.91 15.20 0.46
N ARG A 116 -14.79 14.89 1.75
CA ARG A 116 -13.55 15.08 2.51
C ARG A 116 -12.48 14.04 2.19
N PHE A 117 -12.85 12.77 2.05
CA PHE A 117 -11.91 11.65 2.02
C PHE A 117 -11.68 11.01 0.65
N ASN A 118 -12.42 11.40 -0.40
CA ASN A 118 -12.08 10.98 -1.76
C ASN A 118 -10.82 11.69 -2.25
N TYR A 119 -10.61 12.93 -1.82
CA TYR A 119 -9.55 13.79 -2.32
C TYR A 119 -8.24 13.76 -1.53
N THR A 120 -8.17 13.04 -0.41
CA THR A 120 -6.94 12.99 0.39
C THR A 120 -5.89 12.05 -0.21
N ALA A 121 -4.68 12.58 -0.42
CA ALA A 121 -3.46 11.99 -0.94
C ALA A 121 -3.22 11.87 -2.47
N ASN A 122 -4.19 12.07 -3.38
CA ASN A 122 -3.89 12.02 -4.83
C ASN A 122 -4.74 12.92 -5.75
N SER A 123 -5.52 13.87 -5.21
CA SER A 123 -6.33 14.76 -6.06
C SER A 123 -6.57 16.11 -5.40
N LEU A 124 -5.51 16.91 -5.35
CA LEU A 124 -5.62 18.37 -5.51
C LEU A 124 -5.66 18.68 -7.02
N PRO A 125 -6.09 19.89 -7.46
CA PRO A 125 -5.72 20.36 -8.77
C PRO A 125 -4.21 20.17 -8.95
N LYS A 126 -3.76 19.88 -10.18
CA LYS A 126 -2.33 19.86 -10.54
C LYS A 126 -1.73 21.28 -10.42
N THR A 127 -1.77 21.91 -9.25
CA THR A 127 -0.67 22.75 -8.83
C THR A 127 0.47 21.80 -8.48
N PRO A 128 1.69 22.05 -8.98
CA PRO A 128 2.80 21.17 -8.70
C PRO A 128 2.93 21.12 -7.19
N PHE A 129 2.73 19.93 -6.60
CA PHE A 129 3.38 19.63 -5.35
C PHE A 129 4.81 20.09 -5.56
N GLN A 130 5.30 20.98 -4.70
CA GLN A 130 6.74 21.03 -4.51
C GLN A 130 7.10 19.61 -4.13
N SER A 131 7.64 18.86 -5.10
CA SER A 131 8.34 17.64 -4.79
C SER A 131 9.31 18.06 -3.71
N ARG A 132 9.17 17.50 -2.51
CA ARG A 132 10.40 17.16 -1.80
C ARG A 132 11.18 16.38 -2.84
N HIS A 133 12.23 16.99 -3.39
CA HIS A 133 12.97 16.46 -4.52
C HIS A 133 13.26 14.99 -4.22
N ARG A 134 12.46 14.09 -4.79
CA ARG A 134 12.75 12.68 -4.74
C ARG A 134 13.84 12.53 -5.77
N THR A 135 15.05 12.27 -5.29
CA THR A 135 16.22 12.03 -6.14
C THR A 135 16.15 10.67 -6.83
N TYR A 136 15.03 9.94 -6.69
CA TYR A 136 14.80 8.62 -7.25
C TYR A 136 13.45 8.58 -7.99
N TYR A 137 13.40 7.76 -9.04
CA TYR A 137 12.20 7.48 -9.80
C TYR A 137 11.63 6.11 -9.39
N GLY A 138 10.30 5.99 -9.37
CA GLY A 138 9.62 4.70 -9.23
C GLY A 138 9.20 4.27 -7.82
N PRO A 139 8.55 3.10 -7.72
CA PRO A 139 8.20 2.49 -6.45
C PRO A 139 9.44 2.07 -5.63
N ILE A 140 9.25 1.73 -4.36
CA ILE A 140 10.30 1.27 -3.47
C ILE A 140 9.96 -0.14 -3.04
N TYR A 141 10.96 -1.00 -3.10
CA TYR A 141 10.81 -2.40 -2.77
C TYR A 141 11.70 -2.78 -1.60
N VAL A 142 11.19 -3.69 -0.78
CA VAL A 142 11.92 -4.27 0.35
C VAL A 142 11.80 -5.78 0.29
N GLN A 143 12.93 -6.44 0.48
CA GLN A 143 13.04 -7.85 0.77
C GLN A 143 13.33 -8.03 2.26
N LEU A 144 12.55 -8.88 2.94
CA LEU A 144 12.87 -9.34 4.29
C LEU A 144 13.58 -10.70 4.22
N ASN A 145 14.76 -10.79 4.82
CA ASN A 145 15.52 -12.03 4.98
C ASN A 145 15.68 -12.38 6.47
N LYS A 146 16.08 -13.62 6.75
CA LYS A 146 16.60 -13.96 8.08
C LYS A 146 18.08 -13.58 8.17
N LEU A 147 18.53 -13.17 9.36
CA LEU A 147 19.96 -13.01 9.65
C LEU A 147 20.71 -14.32 9.37
N GLY A 148 21.84 -14.23 8.68
CA GLY A 148 22.64 -15.36 8.23
C GLY A 148 22.13 -16.06 6.96
N GLU A 149 20.94 -15.72 6.44
CA GLU A 149 20.52 -16.17 5.11
C GLU A 149 21.16 -15.28 4.04
N TYR A 150 22.17 -15.83 3.36
CA TYR A 150 22.92 -15.10 2.35
C TYR A 150 22.04 -14.74 1.16
N TYR A 151 22.03 -13.43 0.88
CA TYR A 151 21.69 -12.85 -0.41
C TYR A 151 22.56 -13.47 -1.51
N VAL A 152 22.05 -13.46 -2.74
CA VAL A 152 22.77 -13.90 -3.95
C VAL A 152 24.18 -13.32 -3.90
N PRO A 153 25.24 -14.12 -4.19
CA PRO A 153 26.60 -13.78 -3.80
C PRO A 153 26.96 -12.35 -4.19
N LYS A 154 27.76 -11.67 -3.36
CA LYS A 154 28.57 -10.55 -3.83
C LYS A 154 29.29 -11.05 -5.08
N SER A 155 28.76 -10.72 -6.26
CA SER A 155 29.49 -10.97 -7.48
C SER A 155 30.75 -10.11 -7.40
N SER A 156 31.84 -10.57 -8.00
CA SER A 156 33.14 -9.88 -7.96
C SER A 156 33.10 -8.45 -8.51
N ASP A 157 32.00 -8.07 -9.18
CA ASP A 157 31.68 -6.74 -9.70
C ASP A 157 30.87 -5.85 -8.72
N GLY A 158 30.56 -6.33 -7.51
CA GLY A 158 29.84 -5.57 -6.48
C GLY A 158 28.32 -5.48 -6.65
N THR A 159 27.72 -6.30 -7.52
CA THR A 159 26.26 -6.36 -7.61
C THR A 159 25.67 -7.14 -6.43
N SER A 160 24.45 -6.79 -6.03
CA SER A 160 23.68 -7.57 -5.06
C SER A 160 22.29 -7.80 -5.60
N GLY A 161 21.70 -8.88 -5.12
CA GLY A 161 20.32 -9.23 -5.41
C GLY A 161 19.77 -10.16 -4.36
N PHE A 162 18.48 -10.43 -4.47
CA PHE A 162 17.83 -11.40 -3.61
C PHE A 162 16.89 -12.26 -4.43
N TYR A 163 16.65 -13.44 -3.90
CA TYR A 163 15.71 -14.39 -4.47
C TYR A 163 14.27 -13.95 -4.25
N PHE A 164 13.42 -14.21 -5.24
CA PHE A 164 11.99 -14.01 -5.17
C PHE A 164 11.27 -15.10 -5.98
N SER A 165 10.01 -15.38 -5.61
CA SER A 165 9.18 -16.39 -6.27
C SER A 165 8.57 -15.87 -7.57
N LEU A 166 8.24 -16.78 -8.50
CA LEU A 166 7.58 -16.43 -9.78
C LEU A 166 6.33 -15.54 -9.58
N GLU A 167 5.57 -15.74 -8.50
CA GLU A 167 4.39 -14.94 -8.18
C GLU A 167 4.68 -13.43 -8.05
N LYS A 168 5.93 -13.09 -7.73
CA LYS A 168 6.42 -11.71 -7.53
C LYS A 168 7.12 -11.13 -8.76
N ILE A 169 7.18 -11.85 -9.88
CA ILE A 169 7.89 -11.41 -11.09
C ILE A 169 7.42 -10.05 -11.59
N HIS A 170 6.11 -9.79 -11.56
CA HIS A 170 5.52 -8.51 -11.94
C HIS A 170 6.01 -7.33 -11.06
N MET A 171 6.37 -7.57 -9.80
CA MET A 171 6.94 -6.55 -8.92
C MET A 171 8.39 -6.27 -9.31
N ALA A 172 9.17 -7.32 -9.58
CA ALA A 172 10.55 -7.21 -10.02
C ALA A 172 10.68 -6.51 -11.40
N GLU A 173 9.80 -6.85 -12.35
CA GLU A 173 9.73 -6.17 -13.66
C GLU A 173 9.44 -4.67 -13.51
N ASN A 174 8.52 -4.30 -12.61
CA ASN A 174 8.25 -2.90 -12.31
C ASN A 174 9.45 -2.23 -11.63
N ALA A 175 10.15 -2.93 -10.72
CA ALA A 175 11.36 -2.40 -10.10
C ALA A 175 12.42 -2.05 -11.14
N ILE A 176 12.64 -2.92 -12.13
CA ILE A 176 13.58 -2.69 -13.22
C ILE A 176 13.13 -1.53 -14.10
N LYS A 177 11.87 -1.56 -14.55
CA LYS A 177 11.31 -0.54 -15.45
C LYS A 177 11.52 0.88 -14.94
N TYR A 178 11.47 1.07 -13.63
CA TYR A 178 11.62 2.37 -13.00
C TYR A 178 12.96 2.61 -12.31
N HIS A 179 13.91 1.66 -12.40
CA HIS A 179 15.17 1.70 -11.63
C HIS A 179 14.96 1.95 -10.14
N SER A 180 13.95 1.28 -9.59
CA SER A 180 13.46 1.47 -8.24
C SER A 180 14.54 1.23 -7.18
N PRO A 181 14.62 2.10 -6.15
CA PRO A 181 15.36 1.79 -4.93
C PRO A 181 14.81 0.51 -4.30
N THR A 182 15.72 -0.41 -4.03
CA THR A 182 15.42 -1.71 -3.50
C THR A 182 16.31 -1.97 -2.30
N PHE A 183 15.69 -2.41 -1.21
CA PHE A 183 16.36 -2.60 0.08
C PHE A 183 16.27 -4.05 0.53
N ILE A 184 17.33 -4.52 1.19
CA ILE A 184 17.33 -5.78 1.93
C ILE A 184 17.34 -5.44 3.41
N ILE A 185 16.32 -5.91 4.11
CA ILE A 185 16.25 -5.88 5.57
C ILE A 185 16.39 -7.31 6.07
N SER A 186 17.30 -7.52 7.01
CA SER A 186 17.45 -8.81 7.68
C SER A 186 16.79 -8.76 9.03
N SER A 187 16.28 -9.91 9.48
CA SER A 187 15.64 -10.05 10.79
C SER A 187 16.11 -11.30 11.53
N GLY A 188 16.21 -11.20 12.85
CA GLY A 188 16.56 -12.36 13.66
C GLY A 188 16.58 -12.03 15.15
N THR A 189 16.99 -12.99 15.96
CA THR A 189 17.16 -12.81 17.40
C THR A 189 18.49 -12.14 17.71
N TRP A 190 18.66 -11.68 18.96
CA TRP A 190 19.96 -11.18 19.42
C TRP A 190 21.08 -12.23 19.33
N LYS A 191 20.75 -13.53 19.40
CA LYS A 191 21.73 -14.61 19.22
C LYS A 191 22.16 -14.74 17.77
N ASP A 192 21.21 -14.61 16.84
CA ASP A 192 21.51 -14.62 15.41
C ASP A 192 22.41 -13.43 15.04
N ALA A 193 22.13 -12.25 15.59
CA ALA A 193 22.98 -11.06 15.44
C ALA A 193 24.37 -11.23 16.08
N LEU A 194 24.47 -11.88 17.25
CA LEU A 194 25.76 -12.16 17.90
C LEU A 194 26.64 -13.03 17.00
N TYR A 195 26.04 -14.05 16.41
CA TYR A 195 26.70 -14.99 15.52
C TYR A 195 27.16 -14.31 14.23
N GLU A 196 26.30 -13.48 13.62
CA GLU A 196 26.59 -12.86 12.32
C GLU A 196 27.59 -11.70 12.40
N TYR A 197 27.57 -10.92 13.49
CA TYR A 197 28.33 -9.65 13.54
C TYR A 197 29.50 -9.61 14.52
N GLU A 198 29.78 -10.71 15.23
CA GLU A 198 30.90 -10.93 16.16
C GLU A 198 31.37 -9.68 16.97
N ASN A 199 31.14 -9.68 18.29
CA ASN A 199 31.65 -8.71 19.27
C ASN A 199 31.13 -7.25 19.20
N ASN A 200 30.21 -6.90 18.30
CA ASN A 200 29.60 -5.56 18.19
C ASN A 200 28.11 -5.54 18.57
N LEU A 201 27.74 -6.16 19.70
CA LEU A 201 26.36 -6.09 20.18
C LEU A 201 26.18 -5.03 21.26
N GLU A 202 25.29 -4.08 20.99
CA GLU A 202 24.78 -3.18 22.01
C GLU A 202 23.90 -3.99 22.98
N SER A 203 24.13 -3.80 24.29
CA SER A 203 23.43 -4.55 25.34
C SER A 203 21.91 -4.36 25.28
N GLU A 204 21.48 -3.19 24.78
CA GLU A 204 20.09 -2.80 24.63
C GLU A 204 19.33 -3.63 23.60
N TRP A 205 19.99 -4.25 22.62
CA TRP A 205 19.31 -5.07 21.61
C TRP A 205 18.61 -6.29 22.22
N LYS A 206 19.08 -6.78 23.37
CA LYS A 206 18.48 -7.93 24.08
C LYS A 206 17.04 -7.67 24.53
N GLN A 207 16.59 -6.40 24.58
CA GLN A 207 15.22 -6.06 24.95
C GLN A 207 14.20 -6.37 23.84
N TYR A 208 14.64 -6.53 22.60
CA TYR A 208 13.76 -6.79 21.46
C TYR A 208 13.66 -8.29 21.17
N SER A 209 12.43 -8.76 20.93
CA SER A 209 12.18 -10.15 20.51
C SER A 209 12.69 -10.46 19.10
N THR A 210 12.73 -9.46 18.23
CA THR A 210 13.24 -9.56 16.87
C THR A 210 13.96 -8.27 16.51
N LEU A 211 15.19 -8.40 16.05
CA LEU A 211 16.03 -7.32 15.56
C LEU A 211 15.86 -7.20 14.05
N TYR A 212 15.86 -5.97 13.55
CA TYR A 212 15.81 -5.68 12.13
C TYR A 212 16.96 -4.77 11.73
N PHE A 213 17.67 -5.17 10.68
CA PHE A 213 18.82 -4.45 10.18
C PHE A 213 18.62 -4.10 8.71
N LEU A 214 18.83 -2.84 8.35
CA LEU A 214 18.97 -2.44 6.96
C LEU A 214 20.38 -2.81 6.50
N GLU A 215 20.46 -3.79 5.61
CA GLU A 215 21.72 -4.39 5.17
C GLU A 215 22.20 -3.84 3.84
N VAL A 216 21.29 -3.65 2.88
CA VAL A 216 21.66 -3.34 1.51
C VAL A 216 20.68 -2.37 0.88
N LYS A 217 21.20 -1.48 0.04
CA LYS A 217 20.46 -0.73 -0.97
C LYS A 217 21.08 -0.90 -2.33
N PHE A 218 20.24 -1.07 -3.34
CA PHE A 218 20.63 -0.98 -4.75
C PHE A 218 19.46 -0.44 -5.60
N GLN A 219 19.75 -0.10 -6.86
CA GLN A 219 18.75 0.20 -7.88
C GLN A 219 18.53 -1.03 -8.75
N ALA A 220 17.30 -1.51 -8.83
CA ALA A 220 16.94 -2.69 -9.62
C ALA A 220 17.28 -2.51 -11.11
N ARG A 221 17.88 -3.54 -11.73
CA ARG A 221 18.29 -3.50 -13.13
C ARG A 221 18.00 -4.74 -13.96
N TRP A 222 18.16 -5.95 -13.42
CA TRP A 222 17.89 -7.17 -14.19
C TRP A 222 17.36 -8.29 -13.29
N ILE A 223 16.60 -9.19 -13.91
CA ILE A 223 16.13 -10.44 -13.30
C ILE A 223 16.94 -11.56 -13.92
N ASN A 224 17.51 -12.42 -13.08
CA ASN A 224 18.14 -13.67 -13.51
C ASN A 224 17.29 -14.85 -13.06
N TYR A 225 17.08 -15.82 -13.94
CA TYR A 225 16.56 -17.12 -13.55
C TYR A 225 17.73 -18.00 -13.10
N VAL A 226 17.61 -18.57 -11.91
CA VAL A 226 18.70 -19.31 -11.23
C VAL A 226 18.40 -20.80 -11.07
N GLY A 227 17.15 -21.21 -11.35
CA GLY A 227 16.73 -22.56 -11.70
C GLY A 227 17.30 -23.74 -10.90
N GLN A 228 16.56 -24.18 -9.88
CA GLN A 228 16.50 -25.59 -9.44
C GLN A 228 15.09 -26.03 -8.99
N GLY A 229 14.01 -25.38 -9.45
CA GLY A 229 12.63 -25.83 -9.21
C GLY A 229 12.18 -25.75 -7.74
N GLY A 230 12.76 -24.85 -6.95
CA GLY A 230 12.41 -24.58 -5.55
C GLY A 230 11.58 -23.29 -5.39
N MET A 231 11.27 -22.88 -4.15
CA MET A 231 10.47 -21.67 -3.87
C MET A 231 11.10 -20.33 -4.35
N GLU A 232 12.32 -20.35 -4.86
CA GLU A 232 13.22 -19.20 -5.08
C GLU A 232 13.85 -19.22 -6.49
N ASP A 233 13.01 -19.20 -7.52
CA ASP A 233 13.43 -19.42 -8.91
C ASP A 233 14.11 -18.21 -9.59
N TYR A 234 13.96 -17.00 -9.04
CA TYR A 234 14.42 -15.77 -9.68
C TYR A 234 15.21 -14.89 -8.72
N VAL A 235 16.19 -14.17 -9.26
CA VAL A 235 16.97 -13.16 -8.56
C VAL A 235 16.69 -11.80 -9.14
N LEU A 236 16.35 -10.82 -8.30
CA LEU A 236 16.35 -9.42 -8.67
C LEU A 236 17.69 -8.81 -8.28
N SER A 237 18.45 -8.37 -9.27
CA SER A 237 19.77 -7.75 -9.09
C SER A 237 19.78 -6.29 -9.51
N GLY A 238 20.73 -5.53 -8.98
CA GLY A 238 20.88 -4.11 -9.25
C GLY A 238 22.27 -3.63 -9.62
N ASN A 239 22.42 -2.31 -9.61
CA ASN A 239 23.71 -1.64 -9.66
C ASN A 239 24.60 -2.00 -8.45
N GLN A 240 25.79 -1.40 -8.37
CA GLN A 240 26.69 -1.57 -7.24
C GLN A 240 25.95 -1.31 -5.93
N ALA A 241 25.87 -2.34 -5.11
CA ALA A 241 25.11 -2.30 -3.89
C ALA A 241 25.87 -1.54 -2.81
N THR A 242 25.16 -0.73 -2.04
CA THR A 242 25.72 -0.11 -0.83
C THR A 242 25.28 -0.92 0.37
N PHE A 243 26.26 -1.35 1.16
CA PHE A 243 26.05 -2.16 2.35
C PHE A 243 26.01 -1.28 3.60
N TYR A 244 25.07 -1.60 4.47
CA TYR A 244 24.76 -0.90 5.71
C TYR A 244 24.61 -1.92 6.84
N ARG A 245 24.66 -1.44 8.08
CA ARG A 245 24.29 -2.21 9.27
C ARG A 245 23.54 -1.28 10.20
N ILE A 246 22.37 -0.85 9.76
CA ILE A 246 21.58 0.16 10.48
C ILE A 246 20.47 -0.57 11.23
N PHE A 247 20.50 -0.46 12.56
CA PHE A 247 19.49 -1.02 13.44
C PHE A 247 18.19 -0.24 13.32
N LEU A 248 17.11 -0.90 12.87
CA LEU A 248 15.87 -0.22 12.50
C LEU A 248 14.85 -0.10 13.63
N ASN A 249 14.93 -0.95 14.66
CA ASN A 249 13.90 -1.08 15.69
C ASN A 249 13.59 0.23 16.41
N GLU A 250 14.57 1.12 16.54
CA GLU A 250 14.46 2.38 17.28
C GLU A 250 14.04 3.57 16.41
N HIS A 251 13.98 3.38 15.09
CA HIS A 251 13.57 4.45 14.21
C HIS A 251 12.05 4.71 14.34
N PRO A 252 11.63 5.97 14.57
CA PRO A 252 10.22 6.31 14.65
C PRO A 252 9.43 5.85 13.42
N GLY A 253 8.30 5.17 13.65
CA GLY A 253 7.46 4.63 12.58
C GLY A 253 7.88 3.25 12.04
N PHE A 254 9.03 2.71 12.49
CA PHE A 254 9.50 1.41 12.01
C PHE A 254 8.61 0.25 12.48
N LYS A 255 8.09 0.30 13.71
CA LYS A 255 7.22 -0.75 14.25
C LYS A 255 5.95 -0.90 13.42
N GLU A 256 5.32 0.20 13.04
CA GLU A 256 4.14 0.21 12.17
C GLU A 256 4.50 -0.28 10.76
N PHE A 257 5.67 0.12 10.27
CA PHE A 257 6.19 -0.31 8.98
C PHE A 257 6.42 -1.83 8.95
N SER A 258 7.08 -2.39 9.96
CA SER A 258 7.42 -3.82 10.02
C SER A 258 6.18 -4.69 10.04
N ILE A 259 5.21 -4.36 10.90
CA ILE A 259 3.93 -5.09 11.00
C ILE A 259 3.17 -5.09 9.66
N LYS A 260 3.21 -3.97 8.93
CA LYS A 260 2.38 -3.78 7.74
C LYS A 260 3.03 -4.28 6.45
N TYR A 261 4.33 -4.10 6.31
CA TYR A 261 5.04 -4.27 5.04
C TYR A 261 6.12 -5.35 5.05
N LEU A 262 6.73 -5.66 6.19
CA LEU A 262 7.78 -6.67 6.21
C LEU A 262 7.16 -8.07 6.21
N ARG A 263 7.33 -8.75 5.09
CA ARG A 263 6.97 -10.15 4.87
C ARG A 263 8.12 -10.80 4.11
N THR A 264 8.33 -12.09 4.31
CA THR A 264 9.31 -12.85 3.54
C THR A 264 9.06 -12.66 2.04
N GLY A 265 10.10 -12.32 1.28
CA GLY A 265 9.98 -12.05 -0.15
C GLY A 265 9.76 -10.57 -0.53
N LEU A 266 9.68 -10.34 -1.83
CA LEU A 266 9.64 -9.01 -2.42
C LEU A 266 8.32 -8.29 -2.12
N THR A 267 8.42 -7.12 -1.50
CA THR A 267 7.26 -6.30 -1.10
C THR A 267 7.38 -4.86 -1.60
N ASN A 268 6.31 -4.34 -2.22
CA ASN A 268 6.20 -2.92 -2.58
C ASN A 268 5.80 -2.10 -1.35
N CYS A 269 6.69 -1.19 -0.95
CA CYS A 269 6.56 -0.38 0.25
C CYS A 269 6.23 1.09 -0.05
N SER A 270 5.99 1.48 -1.30
CA SER A 270 5.81 2.88 -1.73
C SER A 270 4.71 3.67 -1.04
N LYS A 271 3.79 2.99 -0.34
CA LYS A 271 2.70 3.60 0.42
C LYS A 271 3.07 3.83 1.90
N SER A 272 4.29 3.51 2.31
CA SER A 272 4.79 3.76 3.65
C SER A 272 5.51 5.10 3.70
N ASP A 273 5.22 5.91 4.71
CA ASP A 273 5.98 7.14 4.96
C ASP A 273 7.42 6.82 5.44
N PHE A 274 7.62 5.63 6.04
CA PHE A 274 8.93 5.16 6.49
C PHE A 274 9.93 4.92 5.34
N CYS A 275 9.44 4.83 4.09
CA CYS A 275 10.30 4.70 2.93
C CYS A 275 11.26 5.89 2.73
N GLU A 276 10.83 7.11 3.07
CA GLU A 276 11.71 8.28 3.01
C GLU A 276 12.80 8.19 4.09
N THR A 277 12.49 7.61 5.25
CA THR A 277 13.48 7.31 6.30
C THR A 277 14.53 6.32 5.79
N LEU A 278 14.13 5.21 5.18
CA LEU A 278 15.06 4.23 4.58
C LEU A 278 15.99 4.86 3.56
N LEU A 279 15.46 5.76 2.72
CA LEU A 279 16.26 6.48 1.75
C LEU A 279 17.25 7.43 2.41
N ASN A 280 16.84 8.17 3.43
CA ASN A 280 17.70 9.11 4.15
C ASN A 280 18.81 8.41 4.94
N LEU A 281 18.52 7.25 5.51
CA LEU A 281 19.51 6.40 6.20
C LEU A 281 20.60 5.87 5.27
N THR A 282 20.38 5.96 3.96
CA THR A 282 21.22 5.39 2.91
C THR A 282 21.62 6.43 1.86
N ARG A 283 21.58 7.71 2.22
CA ARG A 283 22.12 8.80 1.41
C ARG A 283 23.62 8.89 1.55
#